data_AF-A0A524IBQ6-F1
#
_entry.id   AF-A0A524IBQ6-F1
#
_cell.length_a   1.000
_cell.length_b   1.000
_cell.length_c   1.000
_cell.angle_alpha   90.00
_cell.angle_beta   90.00
_cell.angle_gamma   90.00
#
_symmetry.space_group_name_H-M   'P 1'
#
loop_
_entity.id
_entity.type
_entity.pdbx_description
1 polymer ?
#
loop_
_entity_poly.entity_id
_entity_poly.type
_entity_poly.pdbx_seq_one_letter_code
_entity_poly.pdbx_strand_id
1 'polypeptide(L)'
;MSVATSDIHLSALPPIAPETLDETGLGTAFLVELACKILYNGGTMPLAALSARLALPVSVTGDIAEILKKERLAEVKQGGDIRATYIYALTDLGRERAREYLKVSGYAGAAPVTISQYAEAAWKQSIQKIPVTAARMAEVFEGV
;
A
#
# COMPACT_ATOMS: atom_id res chain seq x y z
N MET A 1 -21.05 -35.85 12.37
CA MET A 1 -20.27 -36.02 11.11
C MET A 1 -20.50 -34.75 10.29
N SER A 2 -19.91 -33.61 10.65
CA SER A 2 -18.55 -33.15 10.33
C SER A 2 -18.20 -33.25 8.85
N VAL A 3 -18.88 -32.46 8.02
CA VAL A 3 -18.45 -32.14 6.66
C VAL A 3 -17.10 -31.43 6.78
N ALA A 4 -16.04 -32.08 6.34
CA ALA A 4 -14.72 -31.48 6.28
C ALA A 4 -14.71 -30.44 5.16
N THR A 5 -14.86 -29.18 5.53
CA THR A 5 -14.57 -27.99 4.73
C THR A 5 -13.05 -27.87 4.49
N SER A 6 -12.39 -28.93 4.00
CA SER A 6 -10.91 -28.99 3.95
C SER A 6 -10.30 -28.61 2.61
N ASP A 7 -11.07 -28.56 1.52
CA ASP A 7 -10.48 -28.50 0.18
C ASP A 7 -10.80 -27.20 -0.60
N ILE A 8 -11.30 -26.17 0.07
CA ILE A 8 -11.21 -24.80 -0.46
C ILE A 8 -9.90 -24.22 0.06
N HIS A 9 -8.78 -24.61 -0.55
CA HIS A 9 -7.56 -23.85 -0.42
C HIS A 9 -7.82 -22.47 -1.02
N LEU A 10 -8.28 -21.52 -0.19
CA LEU A 10 -8.24 -20.09 -0.45
C LEU A 10 -6.76 -19.69 -0.49
N SER A 11 -6.05 -20.17 -1.51
CA SER A 11 -4.59 -20.19 -1.66
C SER A 11 -4.09 -18.86 -2.18
N ALA A 12 -4.54 -17.79 -1.55
CA ALA A 12 -3.95 -16.49 -1.75
C ALA A 12 -3.73 -15.87 -0.38
N LEU A 13 -2.59 -16.25 0.22
CA LEU A 13 -1.97 -15.34 1.16
C LEU A 13 -1.92 -13.95 0.49
N PRO A 14 -2.19 -12.87 1.24
CA PRO A 14 -2.01 -11.53 0.72
C PRO A 14 -0.58 -11.39 0.18
N PRO A 15 -0.37 -10.57 -0.87
CA PRO A 15 0.96 -10.33 -1.39
C PRO A 15 1.87 -9.88 -0.25
N ILE A 16 3.13 -10.34 -0.28
CA ILE A 16 4.13 -9.98 0.71
C ILE A 16 4.30 -8.47 0.66
N ALA A 17 4.29 -7.82 1.83
CA ALA A 17 4.49 -6.39 1.92
C ALA A 17 5.91 -6.03 1.45
N PRO A 18 6.07 -4.94 0.67
CA PRO A 18 7.39 -4.54 0.18
C PRO A 18 8.27 -4.08 1.35
N GLU A 19 9.52 -4.52 1.37
CA GLU A 19 10.51 -4.10 2.37
C GLU A 19 11.30 -2.88 1.90
N THR A 20 11.35 -2.66 0.58
CA THR A 20 12.09 -1.57 -0.07
C THR A 20 11.21 -0.73 -1.00
N LEU A 21 11.68 0.47 -1.37
CA LEU A 21 11.00 1.32 -2.35
C LEU A 21 10.88 0.62 -3.71
N ASP A 22 11.93 -0.08 -4.15
CA ASP A 22 11.95 -0.72 -5.46
C ASP A 22 10.94 -1.87 -5.55
N GLU A 23 10.73 -2.61 -4.46
CA GLU A 23 9.73 -3.69 -4.39
C GLU A 23 8.29 -3.21 -4.52
N THR A 24 8.01 -1.93 -4.25
CA THR A 24 6.69 -1.35 -4.51
C THR A 24 6.35 -1.38 -6.01
N GLY A 25 7.37 -1.43 -6.89
CA GLY A 25 7.21 -1.29 -8.34
C GLY A 25 6.84 0.12 -8.79
N LEU A 26 6.84 1.10 -7.87
CA LEU A 26 6.51 2.50 -8.15
C LEU A 26 7.78 3.35 -8.24
N GLY A 27 7.75 4.36 -9.09
CA GLY A 27 8.85 5.33 -9.16
C GLY A 27 8.98 6.14 -7.87
N THR A 28 10.21 6.29 -7.36
CA THR A 28 10.49 7.06 -6.14
C THR A 28 9.94 8.50 -6.20
N ALA A 29 10.05 9.15 -7.36
CA ALA A 29 9.50 10.50 -7.56
C ALA A 29 7.98 10.55 -7.36
N PHE A 30 7.26 9.52 -7.82
CA PHE A 30 5.81 9.41 -7.64
C PHE A 30 5.45 9.17 -6.16
N LEU A 31 6.23 8.36 -5.44
CA LEU A 31 6.03 8.14 -4.00
C LEU A 31 6.26 9.41 -3.17
N VAL A 32 7.31 10.17 -3.50
CA VAL A 32 7.60 11.48 -2.92
C VAL A 32 6.47 12.47 -3.21
N GLU A 33 6.02 12.52 -4.46
CA GLU A 33 4.87 13.33 -4.88
C GLU A 33 3.62 13.00 -4.05
N LEU A 34 3.27 11.71 -3.97
CA LEU A 34 2.10 11.22 -3.27
C LEU A 34 2.16 11.55 -1.78
N ALA A 35 3.31 11.32 -1.13
CA ALA A 35 3.52 11.68 0.27
C ALA A 35 3.38 13.19 0.51
N CYS A 36 3.91 14.03 -0.38
CA CYS A 36 3.72 15.48 -0.34
C CYS A 36 2.23 15.85 -0.42
N LYS A 37 1.46 15.25 -1.33
CA LYS A 37 0.02 15.52 -1.46
C LYS A 37 -0.77 15.11 -0.22
N ILE A 38 -0.44 13.96 0.37
CA ILE A 38 -1.08 13.46 1.60
C ILE A 38 -0.78 14.39 2.79
N LEU A 39 0.48 14.84 2.96
CA LEU A 39 0.85 15.79 4.00
C LEU A 39 0.22 17.17 3.76
N TYR A 40 0.10 17.60 2.51
CA TYR A 40 -0.55 18.88 2.17
C TYR A 40 -2.02 18.89 2.57
N ASN A 41 -2.77 17.83 2.23
CA ASN A 41 -4.19 17.71 2.57
C ASN A 41 -4.41 17.42 4.06
N GLY A 42 -3.51 16.66 4.66
CA GLY A 42 -3.62 16.14 6.02
C GLY A 42 -3.00 17.02 7.11
N GLY A 43 -2.24 18.04 6.74
CA GLY A 43 -1.41 18.79 7.67
C GLY A 43 -0.27 17.96 8.23
N THR A 44 0.06 18.19 9.50
CA THR A 44 1.14 17.49 10.19
C THR A 44 0.66 16.15 10.72
N MET A 45 1.44 15.08 10.58
CA MET A 45 1.07 13.76 11.10
C MET A 45 2.27 12.89 11.48
N PRO A 46 2.10 11.92 12.39
CA PRO A 46 3.12 10.91 12.69
C PRO A 46 3.49 10.07 11.45
N LEU A 47 4.71 9.55 11.39
CA LEU A 47 5.15 8.64 10.32
C LEU A 47 4.23 7.42 10.17
N ALA A 48 3.78 6.84 11.29
CA ALA A 48 2.83 5.73 11.28
C ALA A 48 1.50 6.09 10.60
N ALA A 49 1.01 7.33 10.78
CA ALA A 49 -0.22 7.79 10.15
C ALA A 49 -0.01 8.05 8.65
N LEU A 50 1.15 8.57 8.25
CA LEU A 50 1.52 8.70 6.84
C LEU A 50 1.60 7.33 6.15
N SER A 51 2.23 6.35 6.82
CA SER A 51 2.34 4.95 6.36
C SER A 51 0.96 4.32 6.16
N ALA A 52 0.06 4.48 7.13
CA ALA A 52 -1.32 3.99 7.00
C ALA A 52 -2.06 4.62 5.81
N ARG A 53 -1.87 5.92 5.54
CA ARG A 53 -2.50 6.60 4.39
C ARG A 53 -1.91 6.19 3.05
N LEU A 54 -0.60 5.94 3.00
CA LEU A 54 0.07 5.38 1.82
C LEU A 54 -0.22 3.89 1.65
N ALA A 55 -0.77 3.20 2.66
CA ALA A 55 -0.88 1.74 2.69
C ALA A 55 0.46 1.03 2.44
N LEU A 56 1.56 1.62 2.89
CA LEU A 56 2.92 1.07 2.79
C LEU A 56 3.50 0.81 4.18
N PRO A 57 4.42 -0.14 4.34
CA PRO A 57 5.10 -0.36 5.62
C PRO A 57 5.80 0.89 6.16
N VAL A 58 5.92 0.98 7.49
CA VAL A 58 6.56 2.12 8.16
C VAL A 58 8.04 2.25 7.77
N SER A 59 8.72 1.14 7.48
CA SER A 59 10.09 1.13 6.97
C SER A 59 10.19 1.88 5.64
N VAL A 60 9.44 1.42 4.63
CA VAL A 60 9.38 2.01 3.29
C VAL A 60 8.94 3.47 3.34
N THR A 61 7.91 3.77 4.14
CA THR A 61 7.45 5.15 4.33
C THR A 61 8.51 6.02 5.01
N GLY A 62 9.31 5.44 5.92
CA GLY A 62 10.46 6.08 6.52
C GLY A 62 11.51 6.48 5.50
N ASP A 63 11.76 5.65 4.49
CA ASP A 63 12.71 5.97 3.42
C ASP A 63 12.20 7.11 2.53
N ILE A 64 10.90 7.12 2.20
CA ILE A 64 10.25 8.26 1.53
C ILE A 64 10.44 9.54 2.37
N ALA A 65 10.21 9.45 3.68
CA ALA A 65 10.32 10.58 4.59
C ALA A 65 11.74 11.14 4.69
N GLU A 66 12.79 10.31 4.59
CA GLU A 66 14.18 10.81 4.51
C GLU A 66 14.46 11.53 3.19
N ILE A 67 13.91 11.05 2.08
CA ILE A 67 14.04 11.75 0.79
C ILE A 67 13.37 13.12 0.88
N LEU A 68 12.14 13.19 1.42
CA LEU A 68 11.44 14.45 1.65
C LEU A 68 12.26 15.43 2.52
N LYS A 69 12.92 14.94 3.58
CA LYS A 69 13.80 15.76 4.42
C LYS A 69 15.06 16.21 3.70
N LYS A 70 15.73 15.30 3.00
CA LYS A 70 16.96 15.58 2.24
C LYS A 70 16.71 16.64 1.16
N GLU A 71 15.55 16.60 0.51
CA GLU A 71 15.11 17.57 -0.49
C GLU A 71 14.44 18.82 0.11
N ARG A 72 14.39 18.93 1.45
CA ARG A 72 13.78 20.04 2.19
C ARG A 72 12.30 20.24 1.87
N LEU A 73 11.59 19.19 1.46
CA LEU A 73 10.15 19.18 1.22
C LEU A 73 9.37 18.98 2.52
N ALA A 74 9.90 18.20 3.45
CA ALA A 74 9.31 17.99 4.76
C ALA A 74 10.35 18.11 5.88
N GLU A 75 9.86 18.34 7.08
CA GLU A 75 10.65 18.43 8.30
C GLU A 75 9.94 17.73 9.47
N VAL A 76 10.70 17.36 10.49
CA VAL A 76 10.16 16.77 11.73
C VAL A 76 9.87 17.89 12.71
N LYS A 77 8.59 18.12 13.01
CA LYS A 77 8.15 19.14 14.00
C LYS A 77 8.33 18.67 15.43
N GLN A 78 8.18 17.37 15.66
CA GLN A 78 8.34 16.75 16.97
C GLN A 78 8.91 15.34 16.79
N GLY A 79 10.01 15.05 17.47
CA GLY A 79 10.59 13.71 17.55
C GLY A 79 10.00 12.90 18.70
N GLY A 80 10.42 11.64 18.81
CA GLY A 80 10.10 10.75 19.93
C GLY A 80 11.15 9.64 20.06
N ASP A 81 10.89 8.67 20.95
CA ASP A 81 11.81 7.54 21.14
C ASP A 81 11.80 6.56 19.97
N ILE A 82 10.67 6.47 19.26
CA ILE A 82 10.48 5.55 18.13
C ILE A 82 10.23 6.36 16.87
N ARG A 83 10.93 6.04 15.78
CA ARG A 83 10.82 6.76 14.49
C ARG A 83 9.38 6.88 13.96
N ALA A 84 8.55 5.87 14.22
CA ALA A 84 7.15 5.83 13.82
C ALA A 84 6.29 6.96 14.42
N THR A 85 6.71 7.54 15.56
CA THR A 85 5.98 8.62 16.25
C THR A 85 6.40 10.03 15.81
N TYR A 86 7.41 10.14 14.94
CA TYR A 86 7.93 11.44 14.50
C TYR A 86 6.86 12.16 13.70
N ILE A 87 6.56 13.40 14.07
CA ILE A 87 5.53 14.22 13.43
C ILE A 87 6.17 14.98 12.26
N TYR A 88 5.74 14.65 11.05
CA TYR A 88 6.19 15.29 9.83
C TYR A 88 5.27 16.42 9.41
N ALA A 89 5.85 17.50 8.89
CA ALA A 89 5.16 18.62 8.29
C ALA A 89 5.85 19.02 6.99
N LEU A 90 5.09 19.52 6.01
CA LEU A 90 5.69 20.15 4.84
C LEU A 90 6.37 21.46 5.24
N THR A 91 7.51 21.73 4.60
CA THR A 91 8.11 23.06 4.55
C THR A 91 7.32 23.98 3.61
N ASP A 92 7.70 25.25 3.48
CA ASP A 92 7.09 26.13 2.48
C ASP A 92 7.35 25.64 1.05
N LEU A 93 8.58 25.19 0.77
CA LEU A 93 8.94 24.57 -0.50
C LEU A 93 8.11 23.30 -0.76
N GLY A 94 7.94 22.45 0.25
CA GLY A 94 7.11 21.26 0.16
C GLY A 94 5.64 21.57 -0.13
N ARG A 95 5.10 22.62 0.52
CA ARG A 95 3.72 23.09 0.25
C ARG A 95 3.57 23.61 -1.17
N GLU A 96 4.54 24.36 -1.68
CA GLU A 96 4.54 24.83 -3.06
C GLU A 96 4.59 23.66 -4.05
N ARG A 97 5.51 22.71 -3.85
CA ARG A 97 5.62 21.52 -4.70
C ARG A 97 4.35 20.67 -4.67
N ALA A 98 3.76 20.46 -3.51
CA ALA A 98 2.51 19.72 -3.39
C ALA A 98 1.36 20.38 -4.17
N ARG A 99 1.29 21.72 -4.21
CA ARG A 99 0.31 22.44 -5.05
C ARG A 99 0.53 22.18 -6.54
N GLU A 100 1.79 22.20 -7.00
CA GLU A 100 2.08 21.90 -8.40
C GLU A 100 1.74 20.45 -8.75
N TYR A 101 2.03 19.50 -7.87
CA TYR A 101 1.66 18.10 -8.05
C TYR A 101 0.13 17.90 -8.12
N LEU A 102 -0.63 18.59 -7.26
CA LEU A 102 -2.09 18.54 -7.28
C LEU A 102 -2.71 19.13 -8.55
N LYS A 103 -2.05 20.09 -9.21
CA LYS A 103 -2.48 20.61 -10.51
C LYS A 103 -2.33 19.57 -11.63
N VAL A 104 -1.32 18.69 -11.52
CA VAL A 104 -1.09 17.60 -12.49
C VAL A 104 -2.01 16.41 -12.21
N SER A 105 -2.13 16.01 -10.94
CA SER A 105 -2.98 14.90 -10.52
C SER A 105 -3.50 15.09 -9.09
N GLY A 106 -4.83 15.15 -8.96
CA GLY A 106 -5.53 15.26 -7.68
C GLY A 106 -5.52 13.99 -6.83
N TYR A 107 -4.89 12.89 -7.30
CA TYR A 107 -4.83 11.64 -6.53
C TYR A 107 -3.97 11.80 -5.28
N ALA A 108 -4.55 11.57 -4.10
CA ALA A 108 -3.88 11.64 -2.79
C ALA A 108 -4.37 10.51 -1.87
N GLY A 109 -4.41 9.29 -2.39
CA GLY A 109 -4.84 8.08 -1.67
C GLY A 109 -3.68 7.12 -1.35
N ALA A 110 -4.01 5.85 -1.17
CA ALA A 110 -3.03 4.77 -0.98
C ALA A 110 -2.06 4.68 -2.17
N ALA A 111 -0.85 4.15 -1.94
CA ALA A 111 0.05 3.84 -3.03
C ALA A 111 -0.61 2.79 -3.94
N PRO A 112 -0.76 3.06 -5.25
CA PRO A 112 -1.31 2.08 -6.19
C PRO A 112 -0.34 0.91 -6.35
N VAL A 113 -0.84 -0.22 -6.82
CA VAL A 113 0.02 -1.34 -7.25
C VAL A 113 0.17 -1.30 -8.76
N THR A 114 1.28 -1.85 -9.28
CA THR A 114 1.44 -1.99 -10.73
C THR A 114 0.41 -2.97 -11.30
N ILE A 115 0.06 -2.79 -12.58
CA ILE A 115 -0.90 -3.68 -13.25
C ILE A 115 -0.40 -5.13 -13.29
N SER A 116 0.91 -5.34 -13.39
CA SER A 116 1.53 -6.67 -13.36
C SER A 116 1.38 -7.34 -11.99
N GLN A 117 1.68 -6.63 -10.89
CA GLN A 117 1.48 -7.14 -9.53
C GLN A 117 0.01 -7.44 -9.25
N TYR A 118 -0.90 -6.56 -9.69
CA TYR A 118 -2.34 -6.80 -9.57
C TYR A 118 -2.77 -8.05 -10.35
N ALA A 119 -2.36 -8.18 -11.62
CA ALA A 119 -2.69 -9.33 -12.45
C ALA A 119 -2.16 -10.63 -11.86
N GLU A 120 -0.94 -10.64 -11.34
CA GLU A 120 -0.36 -11.81 -10.68
C GLU A 120 -1.17 -12.23 -9.44
N ALA A 121 -1.55 -11.28 -8.59
CA ALA A 121 -2.38 -11.55 -7.42
C ALA A 121 -3.75 -12.10 -7.82
N ALA A 122 -4.40 -11.49 -8.82
CA ALA A 122 -5.68 -11.94 -9.34
C ALA A 122 -5.60 -13.36 -9.94
N TRP A 123 -4.52 -13.68 -10.66
CA TRP A 123 -4.29 -15.02 -11.21
C TRP A 123 -4.08 -16.07 -10.12
N LYS A 124 -3.32 -15.74 -9.06
CA LYS A 124 -3.13 -16.63 -7.90
C LYS A 124 -4.43 -16.89 -7.14
N GLN A 125 -5.31 -15.90 -7.09
CA GLN A 125 -6.64 -15.98 -6.46
C GLN A 125 -7.70 -16.67 -7.32
N SER A 126 -7.40 -16.95 -8.59
CA SER A 126 -8.39 -17.46 -9.54
C SER A 126 -8.76 -18.92 -9.25
N ILE A 127 -10.07 -19.17 -9.13
CA ILE A 127 -10.65 -20.53 -9.02
C ILE A 127 -10.78 -21.24 -10.36
N GLN A 128 -10.33 -20.63 -11.47
CA GLN A 128 -10.39 -21.24 -12.82
C GLN A 128 -9.67 -22.58 -12.92
N LYS A 129 -8.75 -22.88 -12.00
CA LYS A 129 -8.02 -24.15 -11.94
C LYS A 129 -8.80 -25.26 -11.23
N ILE A 130 -10.00 -25.00 -10.73
CA ILE A 130 -10.86 -26.01 -10.08
C ILE A 130 -11.81 -26.59 -11.14
N PRO A 131 -11.60 -27.84 -11.60
CA PRO A 131 -12.50 -28.46 -12.57
C PRO A 131 -13.86 -28.73 -11.93
N VAL A 132 -14.91 -28.09 -12.46
CA VAL A 132 -16.30 -28.39 -12.09
C VAL A 132 -16.82 -29.47 -13.03
N THR A 133 -16.97 -30.69 -12.54
CA THR A 133 -17.52 -31.82 -13.29
C THR A 133 -18.87 -32.23 -12.72
N ALA A 134 -19.76 -32.76 -13.56
CA ALA A 134 -21.07 -33.25 -13.13
C ALA A 134 -20.97 -34.34 -12.04
N ALA A 135 -19.97 -35.22 -12.13
CA ALA A 135 -19.70 -36.24 -11.13
C ALA A 135 -19.31 -35.64 -9.76
N ARG A 136 -18.45 -34.61 -9.75
CA ARG A 136 -18.05 -33.91 -8.52
C ARG A 136 -19.21 -33.15 -7.90
N MET A 137 -20.10 -32.59 -8.73
CA MET A 137 -21.32 -31.94 -8.23
C MET A 137 -22.26 -32.96 -7.60
N ALA A 138 -22.49 -34.12 -8.23
CA ALA A 138 -23.36 -35.16 -7.65
C ALA A 138 -22.85 -35.64 -6.28
N GLU A 139 -21.56 -35.90 -6.14
CA GLU A 139 -20.91 -36.33 -4.89
C GLU A 139 -21.12 -35.35 -3.72
N VAL A 140 -21.00 -34.04 -3.98
CA VAL A 140 -21.13 -33.01 -2.93
C VAL A 140 -22.58 -32.82 -2.48
N PHE A 141 -23.55 -33.02 -3.37
CA PHE A 141 -24.96 -32.82 -3.10
C PHE A 141 -25.70 -34.06 -2.60
N GLU A 142 -25.06 -35.24 -2.54
CA GLU A 142 -25.69 -36.51 -2.14
C GLU A 142 -26.04 -36.59 -0.64
N GLY A 143 -25.51 -35.69 0.19
CA GLY A 143 -25.71 -35.63 1.64
C GLY A 143 -26.47 -34.40 2.15
N VAL A 144 -27.15 -33.66 1.26
CA VAL A 144 -27.98 -32.48 1.56
C VAL A 144 -29.46 -32.84 1.36
#